data_AF-A0A844CQG6-F1
#
_entry.id   AF-A0A844CQG6-F1
#
_cell.length_a   1.000
_cell.length_b   1.000
_cell.length_c   1.000
_cell.angle_alpha   90.00
_cell.angle_beta   90.00
_cell.angle_gamma   90.00
#
_symmetry.space_group_name_H-M   'P 1'
#
loop_
_entity.id
_entity.type
_entity.pdbx_description
1 polymer ?
#
loop_
_entity_poly.entity_id
_entity_poly.type
_entity_poly.pdbx_seq_one_letter_code
_entity_poly.pdbx_strand_id
1 'polypeptide(L)'
;MTDANRVIDAKAGELETVDQAVMGQVVGVAQAIGDMRKALDALDGLLDDRQFEKAAAAGYQDIAAAFIFLQRTLGGLHSAELDRHTFISSVAKELQCAYEDAEPFVAARLQCLKPKPELTEEELAAAKARFKETLDSVSSKAGKERG
;
A
#
# COMPACT_ATOMS: atom_id res chain seq x y z
N MET A 1 22.86 -20.80 2.82
CA MET A 1 21.57 -20.48 3.49
C MET A 1 21.77 -19.78 4.84
N THR A 2 22.63 -20.29 5.73
CA THR A 2 22.88 -19.68 7.06
C THR A 2 23.44 -18.25 6.98
N ASP A 3 24.30 -17.97 6.00
CA ASP A 3 24.88 -16.63 5.83
C ASP A 3 23.89 -15.60 5.27
N ALA A 4 23.02 -15.99 4.33
CA ALA A 4 21.98 -15.13 3.76
C ALA A 4 20.98 -14.69 4.85
N ASN A 5 20.51 -15.63 5.66
CA ASN A 5 19.63 -15.32 6.78
C ASN A 5 20.31 -14.37 7.77
N ARG A 6 21.57 -14.62 8.14
CA ARG A 6 22.32 -13.75 9.04
C ARG A 6 22.46 -12.33 8.53
N VAL A 7 22.78 -12.15 7.24
CA VAL A 7 22.89 -10.83 6.61
C VAL A 7 21.56 -10.10 6.60
N ILE A 8 20.47 -10.79 6.23
CA ILE A 8 19.12 -10.19 6.23
C ILE A 8 18.67 -9.85 7.65
N ASP A 9 18.95 -10.71 8.63
CA ASP A 9 18.62 -10.49 10.04
C ASP A 9 19.36 -9.29 10.62
N ALA A 10 20.64 -9.10 10.25
CA ALA A 10 21.41 -7.92 10.63
C ALA A 10 20.81 -6.62 10.07
N LYS A 11 20.01 -6.71 9.00
CA LYS A 11 19.34 -5.61 8.31
C LYS A 11 17.82 -5.60 8.52
N ALA A 12 17.31 -6.27 9.56
CA ALA A 12 15.87 -6.44 9.77
C ALA A 12 15.09 -5.12 9.82
N GLY A 13 15.64 -4.05 10.39
CA GLY A 13 14.99 -2.73 10.43
C GLY A 13 14.90 -2.05 9.07
N GLU A 14 15.92 -2.18 8.23
CA GLU A 14 15.88 -1.70 6.84
C GLU A 14 14.85 -2.51 6.04
N LEU A 15 14.84 -3.83 6.20
CA LEU A 15 13.87 -4.72 5.57
C LEU A 15 12.43 -4.33 5.95
N GLU A 16 12.17 -4.11 7.24
CA GLU A 16 10.85 -3.69 7.73
C GLU A 16 10.43 -2.34 7.13
N THR A 17 11.36 -1.38 7.03
CA THR A 17 11.09 -0.06 6.44
C THR A 17 10.67 -0.19 4.98
N VAL A 18 11.39 -1.00 4.20
CA VAL A 18 11.07 -1.29 2.79
C VAL A 18 9.69 -1.96 2.69
N ASP A 19 9.43 -2.96 3.53
CA ASP A 19 8.18 -3.73 3.53
C ASP A 19 6.96 -2.84 3.85
N GLN A 20 7.08 -1.99 4.87
CA GLN A 20 6.05 -1.03 5.25
C GLN A 20 5.85 0.04 4.17
N ALA A 21 6.92 0.52 3.53
CA ALA A 21 6.83 1.49 2.46
C ALA A 21 6.02 0.93 1.29
N VAL A 22 6.34 -0.28 0.81
CA VAL A 22 5.59 -0.93 -0.28
C VAL A 22 4.13 -1.11 0.11
N MET A 23 3.83 -1.66 1.28
CA MET A 23 2.44 -1.84 1.75
C MET A 23 1.66 -0.52 1.82
N GLY A 24 2.27 0.52 2.39
CA GLY A 24 1.65 1.83 2.51
C GLY A 24 1.29 2.42 1.15
N GLN A 25 2.18 2.29 0.17
CA GLN A 25 1.91 2.77 -1.19
C GLN A 25 0.85 1.94 -1.91
N VAL A 26 0.84 0.60 -1.76
CA VAL A 26 -0.21 -0.27 -2.31
C VAL A 26 -1.59 0.11 -1.75
N VAL A 27 -1.69 0.36 -0.44
CA VAL A 27 -2.93 0.83 0.19
C VAL A 27 -3.35 2.20 -0.37
N GLY A 28 -2.39 3.12 -0.50
CA GLY A 28 -2.64 4.44 -1.10
C GLY A 28 -3.16 4.35 -2.54
N VAL A 29 -2.56 3.50 -3.37
CA VAL A 29 -3.01 3.23 -4.75
C VAL A 29 -4.42 2.64 -4.75
N ALA A 30 -4.71 1.66 -3.90
CA ALA A 30 -6.03 1.06 -3.81
C ALA A 30 -7.11 2.09 -3.42
N GLN A 31 -6.80 2.98 -2.47
CA GLN A 31 -7.68 4.09 -2.11
C GLN A 31 -7.89 5.04 -3.30
N ALA A 32 -6.81 5.44 -3.98
CA ALA A 32 -6.89 6.35 -5.12
C ALA A 32 -7.70 5.77 -6.29
N ILE A 33 -7.56 4.48 -6.58
CA ILE A 33 -8.39 3.78 -7.57
C ILE A 33 -9.86 3.80 -7.13
N GLY A 34 -10.13 3.55 -5.85
CA GLY A 34 -11.48 3.61 -5.28
C GLY A 34 -12.13 4.99 -5.45
N ASP A 35 -11.38 6.06 -5.18
CA ASP A 35 -11.87 7.43 -5.33
C ASP A 35 -12.05 7.83 -6.80
N MET A 36 -11.14 7.40 -7.68
CA MET A 36 -11.29 7.57 -9.12
C MET A 36 -12.54 6.87 -9.65
N ARG A 37 -12.81 5.64 -9.20
CA ARG A 37 -14.03 4.91 -9.57
C ARG A 37 -15.28 5.66 -9.14
N LYS A 38 -15.35 6.12 -7.89
CA LYS A 38 -16.50 6.91 -7.40
C LYS A 38 -16.74 8.17 -8.23
N ALA A 39 -15.66 8.87 -8.62
CA ALA A 39 -15.76 10.07 -9.45
C ALA A 39 -16.29 9.76 -10.86
N LEU A 40 -15.87 8.63 -11.44
CA LEU A 40 -16.37 8.16 -12.73
C LEU A 40 -17.82 7.67 -12.66
N ASP A 41 -18.19 6.91 -11.63
CA ASP A 41 -19.57 6.48 -11.40
C ASP A 41 -20.52 7.69 -11.25
N ALA A 42 -20.06 8.74 -10.56
CA ALA A 42 -20.81 9.99 -10.44
C ALA A 42 -20.95 10.72 -11.79
N LEU A 43 -19.92 10.72 -12.62
CA LEU A 43 -19.99 11.27 -13.97
C LEU A 43 -21.01 10.51 -14.83
N ASP A 44 -20.97 9.18 -14.82
CA ASP A 44 -21.93 8.35 -15.55
C ASP A 44 -23.37 8.68 -15.15
N GLY A 45 -23.65 8.79 -13.85
CA GLY A 45 -24.97 9.21 -13.36
C GLY A 45 -25.40 10.60 -13.86
N LEU A 46 -24.49 11.57 -13.91
CA LEU A 46 -24.78 12.90 -14.46
C LEU A 46 -25.08 12.87 -15.96
N LEU A 47 -24.38 12.00 -16.71
CA LEU A 47 -24.61 11.82 -18.15
C LEU A 47 -25.96 11.14 -18.41
N ASP A 48 -26.32 10.12 -17.64
CA ASP A 48 -27.62 9.44 -17.71
C ASP A 48 -28.78 10.41 -17.45
N ASP A 49 -28.61 11.30 -16.47
CA ASP A 49 -29.58 12.36 -16.15
C ASP A 49 -29.52 13.57 -17.10
N ARG A 50 -28.66 13.54 -18.14
CA ARG A 50 -28.44 14.62 -19.12
C ARG A 50 -28.01 15.95 -18.49
N GLN A 51 -27.33 15.90 -17.34
CA GLN A 51 -26.80 17.07 -16.63
C GLN A 51 -25.41 17.47 -17.15
N PHE A 52 -25.33 17.83 -18.44
CA PHE A 52 -24.06 18.00 -19.15
C PHE A 52 -23.14 19.08 -18.56
N GLU A 53 -23.69 20.20 -18.07
CA GLU A 53 -22.89 21.25 -17.43
C GLU A 53 -22.22 20.76 -16.14
N LYS A 54 -22.92 19.97 -15.33
CA LYS A 54 -22.37 19.37 -14.11
C LYS A 54 -21.37 18.26 -14.43
N ALA A 55 -21.66 17.45 -15.45
CA ALA A 55 -20.74 16.42 -15.94
C ALA A 55 -19.41 17.06 -16.40
N ALA A 56 -19.47 18.17 -17.13
CA ALA A 56 -18.29 18.92 -17.53
C ALA A 56 -17.51 19.47 -16.33
N ALA A 57 -18.21 20.03 -15.33
CA ALA A 57 -17.58 20.53 -14.10
C ALA A 57 -16.89 19.42 -13.29
N ALA A 58 -17.54 18.26 -13.15
CA ALA A 58 -16.98 17.08 -12.46
C ALA A 58 -15.67 16.60 -13.09
N GLY A 59 -15.55 16.68 -14.42
CA GLY A 59 -14.32 16.39 -15.16
C GLY A 59 -13.12 17.24 -14.71
N TYR A 60 -13.31 18.55 -14.60
CA TYR A 60 -12.23 19.49 -14.23
C TYR A 60 -11.91 19.51 -12.72
N GLN A 61 -12.81 18.99 -11.89
CA GLN A 61 -12.67 19.04 -10.43
C GLN A 61 -12.38 17.66 -9.85
N ASP A 62 -13.43 16.88 -9.59
CA ASP A 62 -13.34 15.64 -8.82
C ASP A 62 -12.54 14.56 -9.56
N ILE A 63 -12.77 14.43 -10.87
CA ILE A 63 -12.04 13.45 -11.70
C ILE A 63 -10.57 13.85 -11.82
N ALA A 64 -10.28 15.12 -12.10
CA ALA A 64 -8.91 15.61 -12.18
C ALA A 64 -8.16 15.44 -10.85
N ALA A 65 -8.80 15.75 -9.72
CA ALA A 65 -8.22 15.58 -8.39
C ALA A 65 -7.94 14.11 -8.07
N ALA A 66 -8.90 13.22 -8.33
CA ALA A 66 -8.73 11.78 -8.13
C ALA A 66 -7.62 11.21 -9.03
N PHE A 67 -7.55 11.66 -10.28
CA PHE A 67 -6.50 11.25 -11.21
C PHE A 67 -5.10 11.71 -10.76
N ILE A 68 -4.94 12.96 -10.34
CA ILE A 68 -3.67 13.47 -9.80
C ILE A 68 -3.25 12.68 -8.56
N PHE A 69 -4.20 12.37 -7.67
CA PHE A 69 -3.92 11.57 -6.48
C PHE A 69 -3.50 10.14 -6.84
N LEU A 70 -4.14 9.52 -7.84
CA LEU A 70 -3.73 8.22 -8.38
C LEU A 70 -2.31 8.27 -8.97
N GLN A 71 -1.98 9.29 -9.76
CA GLN A 71 -0.62 9.46 -10.31
C GLN A 71 0.42 9.58 -9.19
N ARG A 72 0.11 10.36 -8.15
CA ARG A 72 1.01 10.55 -6.99
C ARG A 72 1.26 9.24 -6.25
N THR A 73 0.21 8.46 -6.00
CA THR A 73 0.32 7.18 -5.27
C THR A 73 1.05 6.13 -6.09
N LEU A 74 0.82 6.06 -7.41
CA LEU A 74 1.61 5.22 -8.31
C LEU A 74 3.09 5.61 -8.35
N GLY A 75 3.38 6.92 -8.37
CA GLY A 75 4.76 7.41 -8.28
C GLY A 75 5.43 7.02 -6.96
N GLY A 76 4.70 7.10 -5.84
CA GLY A 76 5.16 6.63 -4.54
C GLY A 76 5.45 5.13 -4.52
N LEU A 77 4.56 4.31 -5.08
CA LEU A 77 4.76 2.86 -5.20
C LEU A 77 5.99 2.52 -6.05
N HIS A 78 6.19 3.23 -7.16
CA HIS A 78 7.38 3.04 -7.99
C HIS A 78 8.67 3.35 -7.20
N SER A 79 8.71 4.42 -6.43
CA SER A 79 9.85 4.73 -5.57
C SER A 79 10.09 3.66 -4.51
N ALA A 80 9.03 3.14 -3.86
CA ALA A 80 9.17 2.07 -2.87
C ALA A 80 9.72 0.77 -3.49
N GLU A 81 9.33 0.44 -4.73
CA GLU A 81 9.91 -0.68 -5.46
C GLU A 81 11.40 -0.46 -5.79
N LEU A 82 11.80 0.76 -6.17
CA LEU A 82 13.21 1.09 -6.38
C LEU A 82 14.03 0.96 -5.08
N ASP A 83 13.48 1.36 -3.94
CA ASP A 83 14.10 1.18 -2.63
C ASP A 83 14.26 -0.32 -2.31
N ARG A 84 13.26 -1.14 -2.63
CA ARG A 84 13.35 -2.61 -2.51
C ARG A 84 14.46 -3.20 -3.39
N HIS A 85 14.56 -2.78 -4.65
CA HIS A 85 15.65 -3.20 -5.54
C HIS A 85 17.03 -2.79 -5.00
N THR A 86 17.13 -1.58 -4.45
CA THR A 86 18.36 -1.06 -3.82
C THR A 86 18.73 -1.90 -2.59
N PHE A 87 17.76 -2.25 -1.75
CA PHE A 87 17.96 -3.12 -0.60
C PHE A 87 18.48 -4.50 -1.00
N ILE A 88 17.85 -5.17 -1.98
CA ILE A 88 18.28 -6.48 -2.48
C ILE A 88 19.71 -6.40 -3.03
N SER A 89 20.03 -5.35 -3.79
CA SER A 89 21.38 -5.12 -4.31
C SER A 89 22.41 -4.95 -3.18
N SER A 90 22.03 -4.33 -2.07
CA SER A 90 22.89 -4.21 -0.89
C SER A 90 23.18 -5.55 -0.23
N VAL A 91 22.16 -6.42 -0.13
CA VAL A 91 22.29 -7.79 0.39
C VAL A 91 23.16 -8.64 -0.55
N ALA A 92 22.95 -8.56 -1.86
CA ALA A 92 23.76 -9.26 -2.86
C ALA A 92 25.24 -8.87 -2.76
N LYS A 93 25.52 -7.57 -2.59
CA LYS A 93 26.89 -7.06 -2.40
C LYS A 93 27.56 -7.63 -1.15
N GLU A 94 26.83 -7.73 -0.05
CA GLU A 94 27.35 -8.28 1.21
C GLU A 94 27.58 -9.80 1.12
N LEU A 95 26.72 -10.51 0.40
CA LEU A 95 26.85 -11.93 0.11
C LEU A 95 27.83 -12.26 -1.02
N GLN A 96 28.35 -11.23 -1.72
CA GLN A 96 29.22 -11.37 -2.89
C GLN A 96 28.61 -12.24 -4.00
N CYS A 97 27.30 -12.11 -4.23
CA CYS A 97 26.56 -12.84 -5.26
C CYS A 97 25.88 -11.90 -6.26
N ALA A 98 25.25 -12.46 -7.29
CA ALA A 98 24.42 -11.67 -8.20
C ALA A 98 23.12 -11.24 -7.52
N TYR A 99 22.44 -10.25 -8.11
CA TYR A 99 21.15 -9.75 -7.62
C TYR A 99 20.11 -10.87 -7.60
N GLU A 100 20.05 -11.63 -8.69
CA GLU A 100 19.10 -12.71 -8.95
C GLU A 100 19.26 -13.87 -7.96
N ASP A 101 20.46 -14.05 -7.41
CA ASP A 101 20.73 -15.04 -6.37
C ASP A 101 20.26 -14.56 -4.99
N ALA A 102 20.32 -13.26 -4.72
CA ALA A 102 19.92 -12.67 -3.43
C ALA A 102 18.41 -12.42 -3.32
N GLU A 103 17.78 -12.04 -4.43
CA GLU A 103 16.36 -11.66 -4.49
C GLU A 103 15.43 -12.69 -3.83
N PRO A 104 15.53 -14.01 -4.11
CA PRO A 104 14.61 -14.98 -3.53
C PRO A 104 14.67 -15.04 -1.99
N PHE A 105 15.86 -14.84 -1.41
CA PHE A 105 16.04 -14.84 0.04
C PHE A 105 15.40 -13.62 0.70
N VAL A 106 15.52 -12.45 0.06
CA VAL A 106 14.89 -11.22 0.55
C VAL A 106 13.37 -11.28 0.36
N ALA A 107 12.90 -11.68 -0.83
CA ALA A 107 11.49 -11.78 -1.16
C ALA A 107 10.73 -12.72 -0.20
N ALA A 108 11.35 -13.83 0.21
CA ALA A 108 10.78 -14.75 1.18
C ALA A 108 10.55 -14.14 2.58
N ARG A 109 11.22 -13.02 2.89
CA ARG A 109 11.18 -12.36 4.21
C ARG A 109 10.23 -11.16 4.24
N LEU A 110 9.96 -10.54 3.10
CA LEU A 110 8.99 -9.46 2.95
C LEU A 110 7.57 -9.97 3.20
N GLN A 111 6.82 -9.32 4.09
CA GLN A 111 5.42 -9.67 4.34
C GLN A 111 4.51 -9.15 3.23
N CYS A 112 4.87 -8.04 2.58
CA CYS A 112 4.06 -7.43 1.52
C CYS A 112 3.87 -8.33 0.29
N LEU A 113 4.81 -9.26 0.07
CA LEU A 113 4.77 -10.22 -1.03
C LEU A 113 4.09 -11.54 -0.65
N LYS A 114 3.76 -11.75 0.63
CA LYS A 114 3.10 -12.98 1.04
C LYS A 114 1.68 -13.00 0.51
N PRO A 115 1.22 -14.17 0.01
CA PRO A 115 -0.17 -14.34 -0.38
C PRO A 115 -1.09 -13.93 0.76
N LYS A 116 -2.21 -13.31 0.39
CA LYS A 116 -3.29 -13.05 1.36
C LYS A 116 -3.68 -14.38 2.01
N PRO A 117 -3.67 -14.49 3.35
CA PRO A 117 -4.12 -15.71 4.01
C PRO A 117 -5.60 -15.94 3.68
N GLU A 118 -5.94 -17.18 3.33
CA GLU A 118 -7.33 -17.61 3.24
C GLU A 118 -7.87 -17.73 4.66
N LEU A 119 -8.61 -16.70 5.08
CA LEU A 119 -9.31 -16.70 6.36
C LEU A 119 -10.71 -17.27 6.15
N THR A 120 -11.12 -18.14 7.06
CA THR A 120 -12.53 -18.52 7.19
C THR A 120 -13.41 -17.31 7.51
N GLU A 121 -14.73 -17.41 7.29
CA GLU A 121 -15.66 -16.32 7.61
C GLU A 121 -15.60 -15.92 9.08
N GLU A 122 -15.41 -16.89 9.98
CA GLU A 122 -15.28 -16.67 11.42
C GLU A 122 -13.99 -15.91 11.78
N GLU A 123 -12.85 -16.32 11.20
CA GLU A 123 -11.57 -15.63 11.41
C GLU A 123 -11.58 -14.21 10.83
N LEU A 124 -12.23 -14.01 9.68
CA LEU A 124 -12.40 -12.70 9.08
C LEU A 124 -13.27 -11.79 9.96
N ALA A 125 -14.37 -12.32 10.49
CA ALA A 125 -15.24 -11.58 11.40
C ALA A 125 -14.48 -11.18 12.69
N ALA A 126 -13.72 -12.11 13.27
CA ALA A 126 -12.88 -11.85 14.44
C ALA A 126 -11.76 -10.83 14.16
N ALA A 127 -11.13 -10.89 12.99
CA ALA A 127 -10.12 -9.90 12.58
C ALA A 127 -10.73 -8.50 12.42
N LYS A 128 -11.90 -8.39 11.77
CA LYS A 128 -12.64 -7.12 11.63
C LYS A 128 -13.04 -6.53 12.98
N ALA A 129 -13.52 -7.37 13.90
CA ALA A 129 -13.90 -6.94 15.25
C ALA A 129 -12.71 -6.34 16.01
N ARG A 130 -11.57 -7.05 16.04
CA ARG A 130 -10.32 -6.58 16.67
C ARG A 130 -9.82 -5.26 16.06
N PHE A 131 -9.89 -5.15 14.73
CA PHE A 131 -9.49 -3.93 14.04
C PHE A 131 -10.40 -2.75 14.41
N LYS A 132 -11.71 -2.97 14.48
CA LYS A 132 -12.69 -1.96 14.90
C LYS A 132 -12.44 -1.48 16.34
N GLU A 133 -12.23 -2.41 17.28
CA GLU A 133 -11.88 -2.07 18.67
C GLU A 133 -10.60 -1.22 18.75
N THR A 134 -9.60 -1.57 17.93
CA THR A 134 -8.34 -0.82 17.84
C THR A 134 -8.58 0.61 17.35
N LEU A 135 -9.34 0.78 16.26
CA LEU A 135 -9.71 2.09 15.74
C LEU A 135 -10.45 2.95 16.76
N ASP A 136 -11.45 2.36 17.44
CA ASP A 136 -12.24 3.05 18.45
C ASP A 136 -11.35 3.50 19.63
N SER A 137 -10.38 2.68 20.03
CA SER A 137 -9.43 3.02 21.10
C SER A 137 -8.48 4.17 20.74
N VAL A 138 -8.03 4.23 19.47
CA VAL A 138 -7.16 5.30 18.97
C VAL A 138 -7.94 6.61 18.87
N SER A 139 -9.19 6.55 18.38
CA SER A 139 -10.09 7.71 18.31
C SER A 139 -10.38 8.29 19.69
N SER A 140 -10.62 7.43 20.68
CA SER A 140 -10.85 7.83 22.08
C SER A 140 -9.63 8.53 22.70
N LYS A 141 -8.41 8.02 22.45
CA LYS A 141 -7.17 8.65 22.93
C LYS A 141 -6.92 10.02 22.29
N ALA A 142 -7.13 10.14 20.98
CA ALA A 142 -6.98 11.41 20.26
C ALA A 142 -7.98 12.49 20.73
N GLY A 143 -9.16 12.10 21.21
CA GLY A 143 -10.14 13.03 21.80
C GLY A 143 -9.77 13.49 23.22
N LYS A 144 -9.02 12.67 23.99
CA LYS A 144 -8.64 12.97 25.37
C LYS A 144 -7.42 13.89 25.50
N GLU A 145 -6.56 13.93 24.48
CA GLU A 145 -5.39 14.83 24.41
C GLU A 145 -5.73 16.24 23.88
N ARG A 146 -6.98 16.47 23.45
CA ARG A 146 -7.48 17.76 22.95
C ARG A 146 -8.45 18.47 23.91
N GLY A 147 -8.64 17.92 25.12
CA GLY A 147 -9.54 18.45 26.15
C GLY A 147 -8.80 19.14 27.28
#